data_AF-A0A352PRW2-F1
#
_entry.id   AF-A0A352PRW2-F1
#
_cell.length_a   1.000
_cell.length_b   1.000
_cell.length_c   1.000
_cell.angle_alpha   90.00
_cell.angle_beta   90.00
_cell.angle_gamma   90.00
#
_symmetry.space_group_name_H-M   'P 1'
#
loop_
_entity.id
_entity.type
_entity.pdbx_description
1 polymer ?
#
loop_
_entity_poly.entity_id
_entity_poly.type
_entity_poly.pdbx_seq_one_letter_code
_entity_poly.pdbx_strand_id
1 'polypeptide(L)'
;MPSIPARVSPIVIETGLAAALGQHLKRVAQGRELFWVWDARVWELWQRRVACLNWPGLTSERLLLFDATEVNKRLAKVEELARQLVRAGADRMSFLVAVGGGVTGDVAGFLASIFMRGIPHVHLPTTLLAQVDSSVGG
;
A
#
# COMPACT_ATOMS: atom_id res chain seq x y z
N MET A 1 23.50 19.91 -13.36
CA MET A 1 22.95 18.98 -12.35
C MET A 1 22.61 17.69 -13.08
N PRO A 2 23.05 16.51 -12.61
CA PRO A 2 22.58 15.26 -13.19
C PRO A 2 21.07 15.16 -12.96
N SER A 3 20.31 14.95 -14.02
CA SER A 3 18.86 14.73 -13.95
C SER A 3 18.60 13.47 -13.12
N ILE A 4 17.67 13.57 -12.17
CA ILE A 4 17.17 12.38 -11.46
C ILE A 4 16.54 11.48 -12.54
N PRO A 5 16.97 10.21 -12.69
CA PRO A 5 16.39 9.31 -13.67
C PRO A 5 14.89 9.15 -13.41
N ALA A 6 14.09 9.22 -14.46
CA ALA A 6 12.65 9.05 -14.36
C ALA A 6 12.35 7.69 -13.71
N ARG A 7 11.54 7.69 -12.65
CA ARG A 7 11.01 6.44 -12.10
C ARG A 7 9.91 5.95 -13.03
N VAL A 8 9.98 4.68 -13.39
CA VAL A 8 8.96 4.02 -14.21
C VAL A 8 8.27 2.99 -13.33
N SER A 9 6.94 3.12 -13.22
CA SER A 9 6.09 2.21 -12.46
C SER A 9 5.11 1.54 -13.42
N PRO A 10 5.10 0.20 -13.55
CA PRO A 10 4.14 -0.48 -14.41
C PRO A 10 2.74 -0.45 -13.79
N ILE A 11 1.73 -0.23 -14.63
CA ILE A 11 0.32 -0.37 -14.27
C ILE A 11 -0.18 -1.69 -14.87
N VAL A 12 -0.75 -2.55 -14.05
CA VAL A 12 -1.30 -3.85 -14.46
C VAL A 12 -2.80 -3.85 -14.20
N ILE A 13 -3.59 -4.05 -15.27
CA ILE A 13 -5.05 -4.10 -15.22
C ILE A 13 -5.48 -5.41 -15.87
N GLU A 14 -6.11 -6.29 -15.08
CA GLU A 14 -6.57 -7.60 -15.54
C GLU A 14 -7.79 -8.04 -14.72
N THR A 15 -8.73 -8.73 -15.37
CA THR A 15 -9.83 -9.40 -14.69
C THR A 15 -9.31 -10.56 -13.87
N GLY A 16 -9.61 -10.59 -12.56
CA GLY A 16 -9.16 -11.68 -11.68
C GLY A 16 -7.73 -11.55 -11.16
N LEU A 17 -7.08 -10.40 -11.33
CA LEU A 17 -5.71 -10.14 -10.87
C LEU A 17 -5.46 -10.48 -9.40
N ALA A 18 -6.49 -10.41 -8.55
CA ALA A 18 -6.41 -10.80 -7.14
C ALA A 18 -5.84 -12.21 -6.91
N ALA A 19 -6.10 -13.16 -7.81
CA ALA A 19 -5.56 -14.53 -7.75
C ALA A 19 -4.06 -14.59 -8.11
N ALA A 20 -3.62 -13.77 -9.06
CA ALA A 20 -2.22 -13.70 -9.48
C ALA A 20 -1.38 -12.71 -8.65
N LEU A 21 -2.03 -11.83 -7.86
CA LEU A 21 -1.40 -10.72 -7.15
C LEU A 21 -0.22 -11.15 -6.29
N GLY A 22 -0.32 -12.30 -5.61
CA GLY A 22 0.78 -12.82 -4.79
C GLY A 22 2.08 -13.03 -5.59
N GLN A 23 1.99 -13.44 -6.86
CA GLN A 23 3.17 -13.60 -7.73
C GLN A 23 3.73 -12.25 -8.17
N HIS A 24 2.85 -11.29 -8.50
CA HIS A 24 3.27 -9.93 -8.83
C HIS A 24 3.98 -9.27 -7.64
N LEU A 25 3.40 -9.37 -6.44
CA LEU A 25 3.98 -8.82 -5.20
C LEU A 25 5.35 -9.41 -4.90
N LYS A 26 5.53 -10.73 -5.01
CA LYS A 26 6.85 -11.36 -4.83
C LYS A 26 7.90 -10.80 -5.79
N ARG A 27 7.52 -10.55 -7.06
CA ARG A 27 8.42 -10.01 -8.08
C ARG A 27 8.82 -8.56 -7.78
N VAL A 28 7.86 -7.70 -7.42
CA VAL A 28 8.13 -6.27 -7.17
C VAL A 28 8.75 -6.02 -5.80
N ALA A 29 8.43 -6.83 -4.80
CA ALA A 29 8.98 -6.69 -3.46
C ALA A 29 10.43 -7.18 -3.35
N GLN A 30 10.91 -8.01 -4.30
CA GLN A 30 12.30 -8.49 -4.34
C GLN A 30 12.79 -9.10 -3.00
N GLY A 31 11.92 -9.87 -2.34
CA GLY A 31 12.23 -10.52 -1.06
C GLY A 31 12.12 -9.63 0.18
N ARG A 32 11.72 -8.36 0.02
CA ARG A 32 11.44 -7.45 1.15
C ARG A 32 10.20 -7.90 1.93
N GLU A 33 10.14 -7.49 3.18
CA GLU A 33 8.99 -7.76 4.04
C GLU A 33 7.83 -6.80 3.71
N LEU A 34 6.64 -7.35 3.50
CA LEU A 34 5.45 -6.58 3.14
C LEU A 34 4.70 -6.13 4.38
N PHE A 35 4.32 -4.86 4.40
CA PHE A 35 3.40 -4.25 5.37
C PHE A 35 2.21 -3.68 4.62
N TRP A 36 1.01 -3.92 5.14
CA TRP A 36 -0.22 -3.67 4.42
C TRP A 36 -1.02 -2.56 5.09
N VAL A 37 -1.30 -1.48 4.36
CA VAL A 37 -2.22 -0.43 4.77
C VAL A 37 -3.51 -0.60 3.99
N TRP A 38 -4.60 -0.85 4.69
CA TRP A 38 -5.92 -1.05 4.10
C TRP A 38 -6.89 0.03 4.52
N ASP A 39 -7.74 0.46 3.59
CA ASP A 39 -9.02 1.05 3.94
C ASP A 39 -9.83 0.02 4.75
N ALA A 40 -10.22 0.38 5.97
CA ALA A 40 -10.96 -0.47 6.89
C ALA A 40 -12.25 -1.03 6.26
N ARG A 41 -12.98 -0.24 5.47
CA ARG A 41 -14.25 -0.66 4.84
C ARG A 41 -13.98 -1.66 3.72
N VAL A 42 -12.92 -1.44 2.95
CA VAL A 42 -12.50 -2.37 1.90
C VAL A 42 -12.06 -3.69 2.54
N TRP A 43 -11.32 -3.63 3.64
CA TRP A 43 -10.92 -4.83 4.40
C TRP A 43 -12.13 -5.64 4.87
N GLU A 44 -13.15 -5.00 5.42
CA GLU A 44 -14.38 -5.67 5.86
C GLU A 44 -15.04 -6.47 4.73
N LEU A 45 -15.07 -5.91 3.51
CA LEU A 45 -15.63 -6.55 2.32
C LEU A 45 -14.75 -7.68 1.76
N TRP A 46 -13.43 -7.58 1.91
CA TRP A 46 -12.47 -8.46 1.23
C TRP A 46 -11.76 -9.48 2.10
N GLN A 47 -11.70 -9.31 3.43
CA GLN A 47 -10.92 -10.15 4.34
C GLN A 47 -11.16 -11.66 4.15
N ARG A 48 -12.41 -12.07 3.91
CA ARG A 48 -12.76 -13.48 3.64
C ARG A 48 -12.18 -13.99 2.32
N ARG A 49 -12.19 -13.16 1.27
CA ARG A 49 -11.62 -13.53 -0.03
C ARG A 49 -10.12 -13.59 0.05
N VAL A 50 -9.50 -12.61 0.70
CA VAL A 50 -8.05 -12.50 0.83
C VAL A 50 -7.46 -13.67 1.63
N ALA A 51 -8.16 -14.13 2.66
CA ALA A 51 -7.79 -15.34 3.39
C ALA A 51 -7.64 -16.58 2.49
N CYS A 52 -8.45 -16.69 1.43
CA CYS A 52 -8.35 -17.77 0.44
C CYS A 52 -7.24 -17.56 -0.61
N LEU A 53 -6.75 -16.34 -0.79
CA LEU A 53 -5.79 -15.97 -1.85
C LEU A 53 -4.32 -16.05 -1.40
N ASN A 54 -4.07 -16.20 -0.10
CA ASN A 54 -2.73 -16.37 0.49
C ASN A 54 -1.71 -15.31 0.02
N TRP A 55 -2.09 -14.04 0.12
CA TRP A 55 -1.22 -12.94 -0.25
C TRP A 55 0.03 -12.86 0.66
N PRO A 56 1.23 -12.63 0.10
CA PRO A 56 2.48 -12.72 0.84
C PRO A 56 2.57 -11.69 1.97
N GLY A 57 2.99 -12.13 3.15
CA GLY A 57 3.25 -11.25 4.29
C GLY A 57 2.01 -10.60 4.90
N LEU A 58 0.80 -11.01 4.49
CA LEU A 58 -0.42 -10.53 5.10
C LEU A 58 -0.73 -11.32 6.37
N THR A 59 -0.30 -10.78 7.51
CA THR A 59 -0.59 -11.29 8.85
C THR A 59 -1.19 -10.18 9.71
N SER A 60 -1.77 -10.53 10.87
CA SER A 60 -2.37 -9.56 11.78
C SER A 60 -1.35 -8.52 12.27
N GLU A 61 -0.09 -8.90 12.44
CA GLU A 61 0.99 -8.01 12.89
C GLU A 61 1.42 -7.02 11.81
N ARG A 62 1.23 -7.36 10.54
CA ARG A 62 1.66 -6.57 9.38
C ARG A 62 0.50 -5.87 8.67
N LEU A 63 -0.70 -5.94 9.26
CA LEU A 63 -1.91 -5.32 8.76
C LEU A 63 -2.22 -4.06 9.57
N LEU A 64 -2.28 -2.93 8.88
CA LEU A 64 -2.64 -1.64 9.41
C LEU A 64 -3.97 -1.21 8.77
N LEU A 65 -4.99 -1.02 9.61
CA LEU A 65 -6.30 -0.56 9.16
C LEU A 65 -6.41 0.96 9.30
N PHE A 66 -6.88 1.60 8.24
CA PHE A 66 -7.07 3.04 8.16
C PHE A 66 -8.51 3.34 7.73
N ASP A 67 -9.23 4.15 8.51
CA ASP A 67 -10.54 4.67 8.09
C ASP A 67 -10.34 5.80 7.07
N ALA A 68 -10.38 5.44 5.79
CA ALA A 68 -10.03 6.31 4.68
C ALA A 68 -11.15 7.32 4.36
N THR A 69 -11.15 8.43 5.09
CA THR A 69 -12.00 9.61 4.84
C THR A 69 -11.15 10.84 4.60
N GLU A 70 -11.70 11.83 3.90
CA GLU A 70 -11.00 13.11 3.69
C GLU A 70 -10.67 13.80 5.03
N VAL A 71 -11.54 13.65 6.04
CA VAL A 71 -11.31 14.16 7.41
C VAL A 71 -10.08 13.49 8.06
N ASN A 72 -9.84 12.23 7.75
CA ASN A 72 -8.70 11.47 8.25
C ASN A 72 -7.44 11.61 7.38
N LYS A 73 -7.50 12.31 6.23
CA LYS A 73 -6.36 12.60 5.37
C LYS A 73 -5.49 13.72 5.94
N ARG A 74 -4.79 13.43 7.04
CA ARG A 74 -4.00 14.41 7.79
C ARG A 74 -2.73 13.81 8.40
N LEU A 75 -1.73 14.65 8.67
CA LEU A 75 -0.43 14.23 9.20
C LEU A 75 -0.52 13.43 10.50
N ALA A 76 -1.47 13.74 11.38
CA ALA A 76 -1.67 12.99 12.61
C ALA A 76 -1.97 11.50 12.35
N LYS A 77 -2.70 11.18 11.28
CA LYS A 77 -2.99 9.79 10.88
C LYS A 77 -1.79 9.12 10.23
N VAL A 78 -0.99 9.85 9.46
CA VAL A 78 0.29 9.36 8.93
C VAL A 78 1.24 9.00 10.08
N GLU A 79 1.34 9.86 11.10
CA GLU A 79 2.16 9.61 12.30
C GLU A 79 1.69 8.35 13.05
N GLU A 80 0.37 8.19 13.22
CA GLU A 80 -0.20 6.99 13.85
C GLU A 80 0.18 5.72 13.09
N LEU A 81 0.05 5.70 11.77
CA LEU A 81 0.45 4.57 10.92
C LEU A 81 1.97 4.33 10.96
N ALA A 82 2.78 5.39 10.97
CA ALA A 82 4.24 5.25 11.10
C ALA A 82 4.64 4.60 12.43
N ARG A 83 3.98 4.96 13.54
CA ARG A 83 4.19 4.34 14.84
C ARG A 83 3.78 2.87 14.83
N GLN A 84 2.67 2.53 14.18
CA GLN A 84 2.24 1.14 14.01
C GLN A 84 3.25 0.33 13.19
N LEU A 85 3.78 0.88 12.08
CA LEU A 85 4.83 0.25 11.28
C LEU A 85 6.08 -0.07 12.12
N VAL A 86 6.57 0.90 12.90
CA VAL A 86 7.73 0.69 13.79
C VAL A 86 7.46 -0.41 14.82
N ARG A 87 6.26 -0.41 15.44
CA ARG A 87 5.87 -1.45 16.41
C ARG A 87 5.77 -2.83 15.77
N ALA A 88 5.36 -2.90 14.50
CA ALA A 88 5.30 -4.12 13.72
C ALA A 88 6.67 -4.58 13.19
N GLY A 89 7.75 -3.86 13.49
CA GLY A 89 9.12 -4.21 13.12
C GLY A 89 9.54 -3.74 11.73
N ALA A 90 8.78 -2.84 11.09
CA ALA A 90 9.15 -2.29 9.80
C ALA A 90 10.45 -1.45 9.90
N ASP A 91 11.27 -1.55 8.86
CA ASP A 91 12.57 -0.91 8.73
C ASP A 91 12.75 -0.29 7.33
N ARG A 92 13.98 0.17 7.01
CA ARG A 92 14.29 0.76 5.70
C ARG A 92 14.21 -0.22 4.51
N MET A 93 14.18 -1.52 4.78
CA MET A 93 14.10 -2.57 3.76
C MET A 93 12.65 -3.01 3.51
N SER A 94 11.71 -2.58 4.34
CA SER A 94 10.29 -2.90 4.23
C SER A 94 9.67 -2.42 2.91
N PHE A 95 8.52 -3.01 2.56
CA PHE A 95 7.75 -2.70 1.37
C PHE A 95 6.29 -2.44 1.75
N LEU A 96 5.75 -1.28 1.41
CA LEU A 96 4.38 -0.91 1.77
C LEU A 96 3.38 -1.27 0.67
N VAL A 97 2.27 -1.90 1.04
CA VAL A 97 1.18 -2.22 0.11
C VAL A 97 -0.06 -1.44 0.54
N ALA A 98 -0.52 -0.50 -0.28
CA ALA A 98 -1.69 0.32 -0.01
C ALA A 98 -2.92 -0.23 -0.75
N VAL A 99 -4.00 -0.53 -0.02
CA VAL A 99 -5.23 -1.09 -0.59
C VAL A 99 -6.42 -0.24 -0.23
N GLY A 100 -6.96 0.49 -1.20
CA GLY A 100 -8.06 1.42 -0.97
C GLY A 100 -8.29 2.39 -2.12
N GLY A 101 -9.09 3.43 -1.87
CA GLY A 101 -9.29 4.53 -2.81
C GLY A 101 -8.17 5.58 -2.76
N GLY A 102 -8.40 6.75 -3.38
CA GLY A 102 -7.40 7.82 -3.49
C GLY A 102 -6.89 8.31 -2.12
N VAL A 103 -7.76 8.44 -1.13
CA VAL A 103 -7.37 8.83 0.24
C VAL A 103 -6.37 7.85 0.87
N THR A 104 -6.55 6.54 0.65
CA THR A 104 -5.59 5.53 1.14
C THR A 104 -4.27 5.63 0.39
N GLY A 105 -4.33 5.80 -0.94
CA GLY A 105 -3.15 6.01 -1.78
C GLY A 105 -2.33 7.22 -1.34
N ASP A 106 -2.96 8.37 -1.13
CA ASP A 106 -2.28 9.59 -0.70
C ASP A 106 -1.60 9.44 0.67
N VAL A 107 -2.33 8.89 1.65
CA VAL A 107 -1.83 8.71 3.02
C VAL A 107 -0.71 7.67 3.05
N ALA A 108 -0.88 6.52 2.40
CA ALA A 108 0.11 5.45 2.38
C ALA A 108 1.33 5.81 1.53
N GLY A 109 1.14 6.47 0.38
CA GLY A 109 2.22 6.97 -0.47
C GLY A 109 3.06 8.02 0.25
N PHE A 110 2.41 8.99 0.91
CA PHE A 110 3.13 9.96 1.73
C PHE A 110 3.86 9.30 2.90
N LEU A 111 3.21 8.38 3.63
CA LEU A 111 3.84 7.57 4.67
C LEU A 111 5.09 6.86 4.15
N ALA A 112 5.00 6.17 3.01
CA ALA A 112 6.12 5.46 2.40
C ALA A 112 7.27 6.41 2.03
N SER A 113 6.97 7.64 1.58
CA SER A 113 8.00 8.62 1.21
C SER A 113 8.79 9.16 2.40
N ILE A 114 8.16 9.28 3.57
CA ILE A 114 8.82 9.84 4.78
C ILE A 114 9.37 8.75 5.71
N PHE A 115 8.80 7.55 5.69
CA PHE A 115 9.21 6.46 6.58
C PHE A 115 10.65 6.03 6.28
N MET A 116 11.54 6.15 7.26
CA MET A 116 12.98 5.86 7.10
C MET A 116 13.64 6.58 5.91
N ARG A 117 13.15 7.78 5.56
CA ARG A 117 13.55 8.57 4.37
C ARG A 117 13.21 7.93 3.02
N GLY A 118 12.20 7.06 2.99
CA GLY A 118 11.67 6.46 1.78
C GLY A 118 11.79 4.94 1.79
N ILE A 119 10.64 4.27 1.67
CA ILE A 119 10.54 2.83 1.39
C ILE A 119 9.75 2.59 0.09
N PRO A 120 10.03 1.49 -0.63
CA PRO A 120 9.23 1.14 -1.81
C PRO A 120 7.79 0.83 -1.39
N HIS A 121 6.86 1.13 -2.30
CA HIS A 121 5.46 0.84 -2.09
C HIS A 121 4.75 0.49 -3.40
N VAL A 122 3.54 -0.07 -3.29
CA VAL A 122 2.64 -0.32 -4.41
C VAL A 122 1.21 0.06 -4.05
N HIS A 123 0.46 0.54 -5.02
CA HIS A 123 -0.96 0.86 -4.89
C HIS A 123 -1.83 -0.25 -5.48
N LEU A 124 -2.84 -0.66 -4.72
CA LEU A 124 -3.94 -1.52 -5.13
C LEU A 124 -5.25 -0.71 -5.08
N PRO A 125 -5.51 0.12 -6.11
CA PRO A 125 -6.63 1.04 -6.10
C PRO A 125 -7.98 0.31 -6.25
N THR A 126 -8.90 0.57 -5.31
CA THR A 126 -10.21 -0.12 -5.24
C THR A 126 -11.39 0.73 -5.69
N THR A 127 -11.15 2.00 -6.01
CA THR A 127 -12.15 2.92 -6.59
C THR A 127 -11.77 3.26 -8.02
N LEU A 128 -12.76 3.43 -8.90
CA LEU A 128 -12.51 3.79 -10.31
C LEU A 128 -11.71 5.09 -10.43
N LEU A 129 -12.05 6.12 -9.64
CA LEU A 129 -11.30 7.38 -9.62
C LEU A 129 -9.82 7.17 -9.28
N ALA A 130 -9.52 6.31 -8.29
CA ALA A 130 -8.14 5.98 -7.96
C ALA A 130 -7.41 5.16 -9.03
N GLN A 131 -8.14 4.39 -9.83
CA GLN A 131 -7.54 3.63 -10.92
C GLN A 131 -7.12 4.53 -12.08
N VAL A 132 -7.84 5.64 -12.31
CA VAL A 132 -7.64 6.51 -13.49
C VAL A 132 -6.96 7.85 -13.20
N ASP A 133 -6.92 8.30 -11.94
CA ASP A 133 -6.45 9.63 -11.55
C ASP A 133 -5.34 9.56 -10.48
N SER A 134 -5.64 9.01 -9.29
CA SER A 134 -4.66 8.98 -8.18
C SER A 134 -3.59 7.88 -8.25
N SER A 135 -3.64 7.00 -9.24
CA SER A 135 -2.56 6.04 -9.51
C SER A 135 -1.40 6.65 -10.32
N VAL A 136 -1.59 7.85 -10.89
CA VAL A 136 -0.63 8.54 -11.77
C VAL A 136 -0.43 9.97 -11.28
N GLY A 137 0.52 10.18 -10.36
CA GLY A 137 0.77 11.53 -9.81
C GLY A 137 1.85 11.64 -8.72
N GLY A 138 2.37 10.53 -8.20
CA GLY A 138 3.42 10.49 -7.18
C GLY A 138 4.19 9.17 -7.20
#